data_AF-A0AAP2W9W6-F1
#
_entry.id   AF-A0AAP2W9W6-F1
#
_cell.length_a   1.000
_cell.length_b   1.000
_cell.length_c   1.000
_cell.angle_alpha   90.00
_cell.angle_beta   90.00
_cell.angle_gamma   90.00
#
_symmetry.space_group_name_H-M   'P 1'
#
loop_
_entity.id
_entity.type
_entity.pdbx_description
1 polymer ?
#
loop_
_entity_poly.entity_id
_entity_poly.type
_entity_poly.pdbx_seq_one_letter_code
_entity_poly.pdbx_strand_id
1 'polypeptide(L)'
;MAIIQCPECGQNISDKASKCPMCGYPLKADPMEERSDSSTIMGAGTVEKSDIKKKSHKNMMIIGVIVFIVVLVGITAVVLYSRQMSGDNLSISEINLSKWKLIDERENSVSYEGMVTSNESRPFVALIGYYEEPNNTPRLVYMENGKGTIKTYESSEDDPSIKYTAVGYMAGKKIKESDISIEQNDKYYNDWTCDERTSCSVDLVIKMRKKVNGLLFIELKNDMTKDITRNIAVVIVDGVGEYSCYLDDLPLKSRGVEVTVTPQIFCGSKELKEADYTVETPFAVEKEEGKYTTSFSGKEELSFSGYEDGLVIYTSELLDGGRKEDKGELIRTASCLRDGRCTLATYTWEDSDKKILMPSYDINVIGYLKWNNFNK
;
A
#
# COMPACT_ATOMS: atom_id res chain seq x y z
N MET A 1 5.19 -51.71 11.41
CA MET A 1 5.23 -50.73 10.30
C MET A 1 6.39 -49.81 10.60
N ALA A 2 7.40 -49.76 9.72
CA ALA A 2 8.59 -48.94 9.96
C ALA A 2 8.44 -47.58 9.25
N ILE A 3 9.05 -46.57 9.84
CA ILE A 3 9.20 -45.25 9.24
C ILE A 3 10.63 -45.19 8.72
N ILE A 4 10.79 -44.82 7.44
CA ILE A 4 12.08 -44.61 6.78
C ILE A 4 12.27 -43.12 6.53
N GLN A 5 13.52 -42.67 6.42
CA GLN A 5 13.81 -41.31 5.97
C GLN A 5 13.95 -41.26 4.46
N CYS A 6 13.34 -40.25 3.84
CA CYS A 6 13.54 -39.95 2.43
C CYS A 6 15.00 -39.51 2.20
N PRO A 7 15.74 -40.14 1.26
CA PRO A 7 17.14 -39.78 1.01
C PRO A 7 17.32 -38.39 0.39
N GLU A 8 16.28 -37.82 -0.24
CA GLU A 8 16.36 -36.48 -0.84
C GLU A 8 16.02 -35.36 0.14
N CYS A 9 14.87 -35.46 0.82
CA CYS A 9 14.39 -34.35 1.66
C CYS A 9 14.56 -34.61 3.17
N GLY A 10 15.08 -35.78 3.56
CA GLY A 10 15.33 -36.16 4.95
C GLY A 10 14.06 -36.47 5.76
N GLN A 11 12.86 -36.37 5.17
CA GLN A 11 11.64 -36.55 5.94
C GLN A 11 11.26 -37.99 6.24
N ASN A 12 10.69 -38.17 7.43
CA ASN A 12 10.17 -39.44 7.93
C ASN A 12 8.87 -39.81 7.20
N ILE A 13 8.89 -40.94 6.48
CA ILE A 13 7.80 -41.43 5.64
C ILE A 13 7.60 -42.93 5.83
N SER A 14 6.43 -43.45 5.47
CA SER A 14 6.16 -44.88 5.60
C SER A 14 7.02 -45.73 4.66
N ASP A 15 7.55 -46.84 5.17
CA ASP A 15 8.20 -47.92 4.42
C ASP A 15 7.38 -48.52 3.27
N LYS A 16 6.07 -48.23 3.19
CA LYS A 16 5.17 -48.66 2.12
C LYS A 16 4.99 -47.64 1.01
N ALA A 17 5.45 -46.40 1.17
CA ALA A 17 5.29 -45.36 0.17
C ALA A 17 6.09 -45.71 -1.11
N SER A 18 5.44 -45.66 -2.28
CA SER A 18 6.12 -45.85 -3.56
C SER A 18 6.91 -44.60 -3.99
N LYS A 19 6.50 -43.42 -3.50
CA LYS A 19 7.19 -42.14 -3.66
C LYS A 19 6.99 -41.25 -2.43
N CYS A 20 7.96 -40.38 -2.15
CA CYS A 20 7.87 -39.43 -1.07
C CYS A 20 6.74 -38.42 -1.35
N PRO A 21 5.75 -38.23 -0.46
CA PRO A 21 4.66 -37.28 -0.67
C PRO A 21 5.11 -35.83 -0.60
N MET A 22 6.27 -35.55 0.03
CA MET A 22 6.76 -34.19 0.22
C MET A 22 7.59 -33.68 -0.95
N CYS A 23 8.44 -34.52 -1.56
CA CYS A 23 9.31 -34.11 -2.67
C CYS A 23 9.12 -34.90 -3.97
N GLY A 24 8.36 -36.00 -3.95
CA GLY A 24 8.11 -36.84 -5.12
C GLY A 24 9.15 -37.93 -5.40
N TYR A 25 10.20 -38.08 -4.58
CA TYR A 25 11.26 -39.06 -4.82
C TYR A 25 10.75 -40.52 -4.77
N PRO A 26 11.01 -41.37 -5.79
CA PRO A 26 10.55 -42.76 -5.84
C PRO A 26 11.36 -43.68 -4.89
N LEU A 27 10.68 -44.52 -4.11
CA LEU A 27 11.28 -45.29 -3.00
C LEU A 27 11.25 -46.81 -3.21
N LYS A 28 10.51 -47.29 -4.21
CA LYS A 28 10.51 -48.70 -4.61
C LYS A 28 10.82 -48.82 -6.09
N ALA A 29 11.90 -49.56 -6.38
CA ALA A 29 12.20 -50.02 -7.72
C ALA A 29 11.63 -51.44 -7.88
N ASP A 30 10.94 -51.72 -8.98
CA ASP A 30 10.61 -53.09 -9.39
C ASP A 30 11.90 -53.83 -9.80
N PRO A 31 12.04 -55.13 -9.48
CA PRO A 31 13.24 -55.89 -9.80
C PRO A 31 13.24 -56.30 -11.27
N MET A 32 14.37 -56.06 -11.95
CA MET A 32 14.74 -56.81 -13.14
C MET A 32 16.22 -57.20 -13.01
N GLU A 33 16.44 -58.50 -12.82
CA GLU A 33 17.70 -59.23 -12.74
C GLU A 33 18.69 -58.81 -13.87
N GLU A 34 19.94 -58.44 -13.53
CA GLU A 34 21.18 -59.28 -13.61
C GLU A 34 21.43 -59.87 -15.02
N ARG A 35 22.53 -59.66 -15.77
CA ARG A 35 24.00 -59.66 -15.50
C ARG A 35 24.73 -59.14 -16.76
N SER A 36 25.66 -58.19 -16.68
CA SER A 36 27.13 -58.30 -16.51
C SER A 36 27.96 -58.85 -17.69
N ASP A 37 28.70 -57.93 -18.31
CA ASP A 37 30.10 -57.93 -18.74
C ASP A 37 30.70 -58.74 -19.94
N SER A 38 31.35 -57.93 -20.78
CA SER A 38 32.68 -58.06 -21.42
C SER A 38 32.86 -58.64 -22.85
N SER A 39 33.37 -57.76 -23.72
CA SER A 39 34.49 -57.91 -24.68
C SER A 39 34.46 -58.93 -25.85
N THR A 40 34.52 -58.38 -27.08
CA THR A 40 35.54 -58.66 -28.14
C THR A 40 35.27 -59.74 -29.24
N ILE A 41 35.37 -59.27 -30.50
CA ILE A 41 35.67 -59.90 -31.84
C ILE A 41 34.57 -60.57 -32.71
N MET A 42 34.63 -60.12 -33.97
CA MET A 42 34.12 -60.62 -35.26
C MET A 42 34.07 -62.16 -35.48
N GLY A 43 33.13 -62.61 -36.32
CA GLY A 43 33.35 -63.79 -37.17
C GLY A 43 32.12 -64.51 -37.75
N ALA A 44 31.70 -64.08 -38.95
CA ALA A 44 31.21 -64.88 -40.10
C ALA A 44 29.90 -65.73 -40.08
N GLY A 45 29.01 -65.40 -41.04
CA GLY A 45 28.13 -66.29 -41.82
C GLY A 45 26.75 -66.59 -41.20
N THR A 46 25.59 -66.57 -41.87
CA THR A 46 25.14 -66.34 -43.26
C THR A 46 23.61 -66.17 -43.23
N VAL A 47 23.06 -65.25 -44.06
CA VAL A 47 21.76 -65.24 -44.81
C VAL A 47 20.49 -65.73 -44.05
N GLU A 48 19.41 -64.97 -43.83
CA GLU A 48 18.46 -64.46 -44.83
C GLU A 48 17.38 -63.51 -44.22
N LYS A 49 16.95 -62.54 -45.05
CA LYS A 49 15.79 -61.61 -45.06
C LYS A 49 14.80 -61.53 -43.87
N SER A 50 14.56 -60.29 -43.38
CA SER A 50 13.23 -59.62 -43.43
C SER A 50 13.20 -58.22 -42.79
N ASP A 51 12.82 -57.24 -43.62
CA ASP A 51 12.08 -55.99 -43.39
C ASP A 51 12.24 -55.15 -42.10
N ILE A 52 12.89 -53.99 -42.27
CA ILE A 52 12.92 -52.87 -41.32
C ILE A 52 11.57 -52.12 -41.37
N LYS A 53 10.80 -52.17 -40.28
CA LYS A 53 9.63 -51.31 -40.08
C LYS A 53 10.04 -50.03 -39.34
N LYS A 54 10.12 -48.92 -40.07
CA LYS A 54 10.29 -47.54 -39.56
C LYS A 54 9.15 -47.19 -38.57
N LYS A 55 9.44 -46.98 -37.29
CA LYS A 55 8.47 -46.41 -36.32
C LYS A 55 8.45 -44.89 -36.48
N SER A 56 7.29 -44.34 -36.86
CA SER A 56 7.11 -42.93 -37.19
C SER A 56 7.12 -42.02 -35.94
N HIS A 57 7.74 -40.84 -36.08
CA HIS A 57 7.84 -39.73 -35.10
C HIS A 57 6.51 -39.14 -34.57
N LYS A 58 5.35 -39.76 -34.81
CA LYS A 58 4.03 -39.20 -34.47
C LYS A 58 3.76 -39.10 -32.96
N ASN A 59 4.36 -39.94 -32.12
CA ASN A 59 4.11 -39.92 -30.67
C ASN A 59 4.94 -38.88 -29.90
N MET A 60 6.03 -38.36 -30.49
CA MET A 60 6.86 -37.32 -29.87
C MET A 60 6.27 -35.91 -30.08
N MET A 61 5.56 -35.70 -31.19
CA MET A 61 4.80 -34.48 -31.46
C MET A 61 3.65 -34.27 -30.46
N ILE A 62 2.98 -35.35 -30.05
CA ILE A 62 1.82 -35.27 -29.13
C ILE A 62 2.26 -34.78 -27.74
N ILE A 63 3.39 -35.26 -27.22
CA ILE A 63 3.92 -34.86 -25.92
C ILE A 63 4.34 -33.38 -25.94
N GLY A 64 5.00 -32.93 -27.00
CA GLY A 64 5.38 -31.52 -27.16
C GLY A 64 4.18 -30.58 -27.21
N VAL A 65 3.10 -30.97 -27.89
CA VAL A 65 1.85 -30.20 -27.95
C VAL A 65 1.17 -30.11 -26.59
N ILE A 66 1.15 -31.19 -25.81
CA ILE A 66 0.55 -31.18 -24.46
C ILE A 66 1.32 -30.24 -23.53
N VAL A 67 2.66 -30.31 -23.52
CA VAL A 67 3.49 -29.42 -22.70
C VAL A 67 3.30 -27.96 -23.11
N PHE A 68 3.24 -27.68 -24.41
CA PHE A 68 3.01 -26.33 -24.93
C PHE A 68 1.64 -25.77 -24.52
N ILE A 69 0.58 -26.59 -24.57
CA ILE A 69 -0.76 -26.21 -24.11
C ILE A 69 -0.76 -25.93 -22.60
N VAL A 70 -0.09 -26.74 -21.78
CA VAL A 70 0.00 -26.51 -20.34
C VAL A 70 0.74 -25.22 -20.02
N VAL A 71 1.83 -24.92 -20.73
CA VAL A 71 2.56 -23.64 -20.58
C VAL A 71 1.70 -22.46 -21.03
N LEU A 72 0.98 -22.56 -22.15
CA LEU A 72 0.05 -21.52 -22.60
C LEU A 72 -1.10 -21.29 -21.62
N VAL A 73 -1.66 -22.34 -21.05
CA VAL A 73 -2.71 -22.25 -20.03
C VAL A 73 -2.15 -21.63 -18.74
N GLY A 74 -0.92 -22.00 -18.35
CA GLY A 74 -0.23 -21.39 -17.22
C GLY A 74 0.04 -19.90 -17.43
N ILE A 75 0.55 -19.50 -18.59
CA ILE A 75 0.80 -18.10 -18.94
C ILE A 75 -0.51 -17.31 -19.01
N THR A 76 -1.55 -17.85 -19.64
CA THR A 76 -2.85 -17.18 -19.72
C THR A 76 -3.50 -17.08 -18.34
N ALA A 77 -3.41 -18.11 -17.48
CA ALA A 77 -3.86 -18.03 -16.10
C ALA A 77 -3.09 -16.98 -15.30
N VAL A 78 -1.76 -16.89 -15.46
CA VAL A 78 -0.93 -15.85 -14.83
C VAL A 78 -1.31 -14.46 -15.35
N VAL A 79 -1.52 -14.29 -16.65
CA VAL A 79 -1.94 -13.01 -17.25
C VAL A 79 -3.35 -12.61 -16.84
N LEU A 80 -4.28 -13.57 -16.73
CA LEU A 80 -5.64 -13.31 -16.26
C LEU A 80 -5.65 -13.01 -14.76
N TYR A 81 -4.83 -13.71 -13.97
CA TYR A 81 -4.69 -13.46 -12.54
C TYR A 81 -3.98 -12.14 -12.27
N SER A 82 -2.97 -11.77 -13.08
CA SER A 82 -2.32 -10.47 -13.01
C SER A 82 -3.27 -9.36 -13.44
N ARG A 83 -4.10 -9.57 -14.49
CA ARG A 83 -5.17 -8.64 -14.87
C ARG A 83 -6.25 -8.50 -13.81
N GLN A 84 -6.59 -9.55 -13.08
CA GLN A 84 -7.51 -9.49 -11.94
C GLN A 84 -6.88 -8.75 -10.75
N MET A 85 -5.55 -8.74 -10.67
CA MET A 85 -4.77 -7.93 -9.73
C MET A 85 -4.48 -6.52 -10.22
N SER A 86 -4.69 -6.16 -11.48
CA SER A 86 -4.46 -4.79 -11.93
C SER A 86 -5.81 -4.15 -12.19
N GLY A 87 -6.16 -3.11 -11.45
CA GLY A 87 -7.39 -2.32 -11.65
C GLY A 87 -7.42 -1.53 -12.96
N ASP A 88 -6.74 -2.02 -14.00
CA ASP A 88 -6.26 -1.27 -15.17
C ASP A 88 -7.38 -0.86 -16.14
N ASN A 89 -8.61 -1.33 -15.93
CA ASN A 89 -9.79 -0.94 -16.71
C ASN A 89 -10.80 -0.12 -15.88
N LEU A 90 -10.39 0.47 -14.76
CA LEU A 90 -11.22 1.46 -14.08
C LEU A 90 -11.16 2.76 -14.89
N SER A 91 -12.29 3.15 -15.49
CA SER A 91 -12.44 4.41 -16.22
C SER A 91 -13.67 5.10 -15.67
N ILE A 92 -13.47 6.23 -15.00
CA ILE A 92 -14.53 7.02 -14.42
C ILE A 92 -14.72 8.24 -15.31
N SER A 93 -15.94 8.48 -15.77
CA SER A 93 -16.25 9.62 -16.64
C SER A 93 -16.67 10.86 -15.87
N GLU A 94 -17.26 10.67 -14.68
CA GLU A 94 -17.88 11.76 -13.93
C GLU A 94 -17.91 11.45 -12.43
N ILE A 95 -17.58 12.47 -11.63
CA ILE A 95 -17.76 12.50 -10.19
C ILE A 95 -18.45 13.82 -9.86
N ASN A 96 -19.59 13.72 -9.19
CA ASN A 96 -20.40 14.87 -8.81
C ASN A 96 -20.29 15.13 -7.31
N LEU A 97 -20.04 16.39 -6.96
CA LEU A 97 -20.12 16.90 -5.60
C LEU A 97 -21.49 17.57 -5.43
N SER A 98 -22.29 17.09 -4.48
CA SER A 98 -23.62 17.64 -4.25
C SER A 98 -24.01 17.56 -2.78
N LYS A 99 -25.10 18.23 -2.43
CA LYS A 99 -25.79 18.09 -1.13
C LYS A 99 -24.87 18.32 0.06
N TRP A 100 -24.53 19.58 0.26
CA TRP A 100 -23.86 20.02 1.48
C TRP A 100 -24.86 20.10 2.63
N LYS A 101 -24.54 19.41 3.71
CA LYS A 101 -25.29 19.44 4.95
C LYS A 101 -24.45 20.13 6.01
N LEU A 102 -25.00 21.18 6.63
CA LEU A 102 -24.45 21.76 7.85
C LEU A 102 -24.42 20.70 8.96
N ILE A 103 -23.25 20.46 9.56
CA ILE A 103 -23.06 19.48 10.63
C ILE A 103 -22.65 20.10 11.97
N ASP A 104 -21.94 21.23 11.97
CA ASP A 104 -21.59 21.99 13.17
C ASP A 104 -21.42 23.48 12.81
N GLU A 105 -21.75 24.37 13.74
CA GLU A 105 -21.61 25.82 13.59
C GLU A 105 -21.07 26.40 14.90
N ARG A 106 -19.89 27.03 14.81
CA ARG A 106 -19.24 27.77 15.89
C ARG A 106 -19.10 29.23 15.46
N GLU A 107 -18.81 30.11 16.42
CA GLU A 107 -18.89 31.58 16.27
C GLU A 107 -18.23 32.15 15.00
N ASN A 108 -17.18 31.52 14.46
CA ASN A 108 -16.51 31.95 13.22
C ASN A 108 -16.27 30.80 12.22
N SER A 109 -16.95 29.68 12.39
CA SER A 109 -16.65 28.50 11.57
C SER A 109 -17.79 27.52 11.44
N VAL A 110 -17.93 26.99 10.24
CA VAL A 110 -19.03 26.13 9.88
C VAL A 110 -18.48 24.86 9.27
N SER A 111 -18.91 23.72 9.80
CA SER A 111 -18.55 22.41 9.26
C SER A 111 -19.67 21.90 8.36
N TYR A 112 -19.29 21.44 7.17
CA TYR A 112 -20.21 20.84 6.21
C TYR A 112 -19.82 19.41 5.88
N GLU A 113 -20.82 18.56 5.64
CA GLU A 113 -20.66 17.25 5.02
C GLU A 113 -21.26 17.29 3.60
N GLY A 114 -20.44 17.03 2.60
CA GLY A 114 -20.83 16.92 1.20
C GLY A 114 -20.95 15.46 0.75
N MET A 115 -21.85 15.19 -0.18
CA MET A 115 -22.00 13.90 -0.83
C MET A 115 -21.25 13.87 -2.16
N VAL A 116 -20.39 12.87 -2.31
CA VAL A 116 -19.67 12.59 -3.56
C VAL A 116 -20.36 11.42 -4.25
N THR A 117 -20.67 11.55 -5.54
CA THR A 117 -21.39 10.53 -6.30
C THR A 117 -20.73 10.22 -7.63
N SER A 118 -20.84 8.98 -8.09
CA SER A 118 -20.44 8.54 -9.42
C SER A 118 -21.33 7.38 -9.88
N ASN A 119 -21.43 7.18 -11.20
CA ASN A 119 -22.11 6.02 -11.78
C ASN A 119 -21.27 4.73 -11.66
N GLU A 120 -19.98 4.85 -11.32
CA GLU A 120 -19.11 3.71 -11.10
C GLU A 120 -19.37 3.08 -9.73
N SER A 121 -19.75 1.80 -9.70
CA SER A 121 -20.06 1.07 -8.47
C SER A 121 -18.85 0.39 -7.86
N ARG A 122 -17.81 0.09 -8.66
CA ARG A 122 -16.55 -0.46 -8.15
C ARG A 122 -15.91 0.51 -7.17
N PRO A 123 -15.19 0.02 -6.15
CA PRO A 123 -14.53 0.88 -5.18
C PRO A 123 -13.35 1.63 -5.81
N PHE A 124 -13.21 2.91 -5.50
CA PHE A 124 -12.11 3.76 -5.95
C PHE A 124 -11.90 4.92 -4.97
N VAL A 125 -10.92 5.78 -5.26
CA VAL A 125 -10.71 7.02 -4.50
C VAL A 125 -10.92 8.21 -5.43
N ALA A 126 -11.88 9.07 -5.12
CA ALA A 126 -12.10 10.33 -5.81
C ALA A 126 -11.10 11.38 -5.34
N LEU A 127 -10.64 12.23 -6.26
CA LEU A 127 -9.79 13.37 -5.96
C LEU A 127 -10.62 14.64 -6.09
N ILE A 128 -10.78 15.33 -4.97
CA ILE A 128 -11.54 16.56 -4.86
C ILE A 128 -10.55 17.72 -4.69
N GLY A 129 -10.28 18.42 -5.78
CA GLY A 129 -9.42 19.60 -5.81
C GLY A 129 -10.18 20.87 -5.47
N TYR A 130 -9.50 22.00 -5.65
CA TYR A 130 -9.97 23.33 -5.31
C TYR A 130 -10.06 24.18 -6.58
N TYR A 131 -11.14 24.95 -6.76
CA TYR A 131 -11.30 25.81 -7.95
C TYR A 131 -10.28 26.95 -7.99
N GLU A 132 -10.09 27.65 -6.87
CA GLU A 132 -9.22 28.83 -6.80
C GLU A 132 -7.74 28.46 -6.56
N GLU A 133 -7.49 27.26 -6.04
CA GLU A 133 -6.16 26.76 -5.71
C GLU A 133 -5.90 25.41 -6.41
N PRO A 134 -5.91 25.36 -7.75
CA PRO A 134 -5.86 24.10 -8.51
C PRO A 134 -4.62 23.26 -8.23
N ASN A 135 -3.56 23.87 -7.70
CA ASN A 135 -2.28 23.24 -7.36
C ASN A 135 -2.26 22.63 -5.95
N ASN A 136 -3.23 22.94 -5.09
CA ASN A 136 -3.29 22.36 -3.75
C ASN A 136 -3.52 20.85 -3.81
N THR A 137 -2.94 20.11 -2.87
CA THR A 137 -3.13 18.66 -2.77
C THR A 137 -4.63 18.35 -2.68
N PRO A 138 -5.19 17.58 -3.62
CA PRO A 138 -6.61 17.29 -3.63
C PRO A 138 -6.98 16.45 -2.41
N ARG A 139 -8.19 16.66 -1.90
CA ARG A 139 -8.77 15.80 -0.88
C ARG A 139 -9.10 14.44 -1.49
N LEU A 140 -8.78 13.40 -0.75
CA LEU A 140 -8.98 12.02 -1.19
C LEU A 140 -10.26 11.50 -0.54
N VAL A 141 -11.19 10.97 -1.33
CA VAL A 141 -12.48 10.47 -0.84
C VAL A 141 -12.65 9.03 -1.27
N TYR A 142 -12.80 8.11 -0.32
CA TYR A 142 -13.14 6.73 -0.63
C TYR A 142 -14.57 6.65 -1.20
N MET A 143 -14.70 5.97 -2.32
CA MET A 143 -15.94 5.78 -3.05
C MET A 143 -16.30 4.30 -3.05
N GLU A 144 -17.53 3.99 -2.66
CA GLU A 144 -18.08 2.64 -2.68
C GLU A 144 -19.53 2.66 -3.16
N ASN A 145 -19.88 1.74 -4.07
CA ASN A 145 -21.22 1.67 -4.66
C ASN A 145 -21.67 3.02 -5.24
N GLY A 146 -20.73 3.75 -5.86
CA GLY A 146 -20.97 5.06 -6.45
C GLY A 146 -21.13 6.22 -5.46
N LYS A 147 -20.79 6.03 -4.18
CA LYS A 147 -20.99 7.06 -3.14
C LYS A 147 -19.76 7.21 -2.25
N GLY A 148 -19.51 8.44 -1.82
CA GLY A 148 -18.56 8.81 -0.78
C GLY A 148 -19.04 10.06 -0.06
N THR A 149 -18.38 10.40 1.05
CA THR A 149 -18.67 11.63 1.79
C THR A 149 -17.39 12.39 2.06
N ILE A 150 -17.49 13.72 2.08
CA ILE A 150 -16.39 14.62 2.36
C ILE A 150 -16.83 15.59 3.46
N LYS A 151 -16.00 15.74 4.49
CA LYS A 151 -16.19 16.78 5.50
C LYS A 151 -15.29 17.96 5.18
N THR A 152 -15.79 19.17 5.44
CA THR A 152 -15.02 20.39 5.30
C THR A 152 -15.35 21.37 6.41
N TYR A 153 -14.41 22.25 6.69
CA TYR A 153 -14.50 23.34 7.66
C TYR A 153 -14.27 24.63 6.89
N GLU A 154 -15.25 25.54 6.94
CA GLU A 154 -15.26 26.78 6.20
C GLU A 154 -15.54 27.95 7.14
N SER A 155 -15.23 29.17 6.71
CA SER A 155 -15.74 30.35 7.43
C SER A 155 -17.26 30.43 7.28
N SER A 156 -17.94 31.13 8.17
CA SER A 156 -19.40 31.27 8.14
C SER A 156 -19.97 31.95 6.90
N GLU A 157 -19.13 32.65 6.14
CA GLU A 157 -19.52 33.36 4.92
C GLU A 157 -19.26 32.55 3.65
N ASP A 158 -18.56 31.42 3.78
CA ASP A 158 -18.10 30.62 2.64
C ASP A 158 -19.11 29.52 2.25
N ASP A 159 -19.39 29.41 0.95
CA ASP A 159 -20.15 28.30 0.38
C ASP A 159 -19.19 27.21 -0.12
N PRO A 160 -19.18 25.99 0.48
CA PRO A 160 -18.30 24.92 0.02
C PRO A 160 -18.63 24.43 -1.40
N SER A 161 -19.85 24.68 -1.92
CA SER A 161 -20.25 24.23 -3.26
C SER A 161 -19.49 24.89 -4.41
N ILE A 162 -18.90 26.06 -4.16
CA ILE A 162 -18.10 26.81 -5.14
C ILE A 162 -16.59 26.65 -4.92
N LYS A 163 -16.16 25.94 -3.87
CA LYS A 163 -14.74 25.76 -3.54
C LYS A 163 -14.14 24.49 -4.13
N TYR A 164 -14.93 23.42 -4.21
CA TYR A 164 -14.43 22.09 -4.49
C TYR A 164 -14.88 21.57 -5.87
N THR A 165 -13.97 20.88 -6.55
CA THR A 165 -14.25 20.25 -7.85
C THR A 165 -13.61 18.88 -7.94
N ALA A 166 -14.23 17.96 -8.67
CA ALA A 166 -13.61 16.67 -8.92
C ALA A 166 -12.51 16.83 -9.97
N VAL A 167 -11.28 16.47 -9.63
CA VAL A 167 -10.12 16.62 -10.52
C VAL A 167 -9.62 15.29 -11.07
N GLY A 168 -10.01 14.17 -10.45
CA GLY A 168 -9.56 12.86 -10.87
C GLY A 168 -9.96 11.71 -9.96
N TYR A 169 -9.32 10.56 -10.15
CA TYR A 169 -9.50 9.36 -9.33
C TYR A 169 -8.25 8.47 -9.28
N MET A 170 -8.15 7.66 -8.22
CA MET A 170 -7.17 6.57 -8.10
C MET A 170 -7.90 5.24 -8.03
N ALA A 171 -7.37 4.26 -8.77
CA ALA A 171 -7.78 2.88 -8.64
C ALA A 171 -7.14 2.26 -7.39
N GLY A 172 -7.83 1.28 -6.82
CA GLY A 172 -7.30 0.51 -5.70
C GLY A 172 -8.00 -0.82 -5.56
N LYS A 173 -7.56 -1.60 -4.58
CA LYS A 173 -8.17 -2.89 -4.23
C LYS A 173 -8.78 -2.81 -2.85
N LYS A 174 -10.00 -3.34 -2.72
CA LYS A 174 -10.59 -3.52 -1.40
C LYS A 174 -9.68 -4.34 -0.50
N ILE A 175 -9.56 -3.91 0.75
CA ILE A 175 -8.81 -4.58 1.80
C ILE A 175 -9.80 -5.15 2.80
N LYS A 176 -9.57 -6.38 3.26
CA LYS A 176 -10.36 -6.99 4.33
C LYS A 176 -9.65 -6.78 5.67
N GLU A 177 -10.40 -6.83 6.75
CA GLU A 177 -9.83 -6.80 8.11
C GLU A 177 -8.77 -7.90 8.30
N SER A 178 -8.98 -9.10 7.75
CA SER A 178 -8.01 -10.20 7.83
C SER A 178 -6.70 -9.97 7.06
N ASP A 179 -6.63 -8.92 6.24
CA ASP A 179 -5.43 -8.57 5.47
C ASP A 179 -4.50 -7.62 6.25
N ILE A 180 -4.94 -7.11 7.39
CA ILE A 180 -4.17 -6.21 8.26
C ILE A 180 -4.19 -6.66 9.72
N SER A 181 -3.20 -6.20 10.48
CA SER A 181 -3.24 -6.19 11.94
C SER A 181 -2.95 -4.79 12.44
N ILE A 182 -3.60 -4.39 13.54
CA ILE A 182 -3.48 -3.06 14.11
C ILE A 182 -2.95 -3.20 15.53
N GLU A 183 -1.91 -2.44 15.84
CA GLU A 183 -1.46 -2.18 17.21
C GLU A 183 -1.86 -0.74 17.55
N GLN A 184 -2.45 -0.53 18.71
CA GLN A 184 -2.90 0.79 19.15
C GLN A 184 -2.34 1.12 20.53
N ASN A 185 -1.99 2.39 20.75
CA ASN A 185 -1.51 2.89 22.02
C ASN A 185 -2.09 4.28 22.30
N ASP A 186 -2.84 4.39 23.39
CA ASP A 186 -3.42 5.64 23.86
C ASP A 186 -2.43 6.39 24.78
N LYS A 187 -2.35 7.72 24.61
CA LYS A 187 -1.40 8.57 25.33
C LYS A 187 -1.89 10.00 25.47
N TYR A 188 -1.14 10.79 26.23
CA TYR A 188 -1.35 12.25 26.40
C TYR A 188 -2.77 12.63 26.83
N TYR A 189 -3.26 11.96 27.88
CA TYR A 189 -4.56 12.28 28.46
C TYR A 189 -4.59 13.67 29.11
N ASN A 190 -5.60 14.46 28.76
CA ASN A 190 -5.90 15.72 29.41
C ASN A 190 -7.37 15.77 29.85
N ASP A 191 -7.60 16.14 31.11
CA ASP A 191 -8.93 16.22 31.71
C ASP A 191 -9.36 17.67 31.87
N TRP A 192 -10.42 18.06 31.16
CA TRP A 192 -10.97 19.41 31.15
C TRP A 192 -12.17 19.46 32.10
N THR A 193 -11.92 19.82 33.37
CA THR A 193 -12.96 19.78 34.41
C THR A 193 -14.09 20.79 34.21
N CYS A 194 -13.82 21.91 33.52
CA CYS A 194 -14.84 22.92 33.21
C CYS A 194 -15.85 22.44 32.16
N ASP A 195 -15.43 21.57 31.26
CA ASP A 195 -16.23 21.07 30.14
C ASP A 195 -16.68 19.61 30.35
N GLU A 196 -16.39 19.05 31.53
CA GLU A 196 -16.68 17.65 31.89
C GLU A 196 -16.23 16.62 30.83
N ARG A 197 -15.05 16.83 30.24
CA ARG A 197 -14.52 15.99 29.16
C ARG A 197 -13.06 15.61 29.35
N THR A 198 -12.66 14.56 28.66
CA THR A 198 -11.28 14.11 28.53
C THR A 198 -10.89 14.12 27.05
N SER A 199 -9.60 14.34 26.79
CA SER A 199 -8.99 14.21 25.48
C SER A 199 -7.76 13.31 25.56
N CYS A 200 -7.40 12.66 24.46
CA CYS A 200 -6.18 11.87 24.35
C CYS A 200 -5.73 11.75 22.89
N SER A 201 -4.52 11.23 22.69
CA SER A 201 -4.06 10.77 21.39
C SER A 201 -4.05 9.24 21.34
N VAL A 202 -4.38 8.67 20.18
CA VAL A 202 -4.22 7.23 19.91
C VAL A 202 -3.30 7.08 18.71
N ASP A 203 -2.17 6.41 18.93
CA ASP A 203 -1.27 6.01 17.85
C ASP A 203 -1.68 4.64 17.34
N LEU A 204 -1.67 4.49 16.02
CA LEU A 204 -1.95 3.25 15.32
C LEU A 204 -0.73 2.83 14.51
N VAL A 205 -0.31 1.57 14.68
CA VAL A 205 0.62 0.90 13.78
C VAL A 205 -0.16 -0.15 13.00
N ILE A 206 -0.30 0.06 11.70
CA ILE A 206 -1.03 -0.80 10.79
C ILE A 206 -0.03 -1.64 10.00
N LYS A 207 -0.15 -2.96 10.14
CA LYS A 207 0.70 -3.93 9.45
C LYS A 207 -0.12 -4.69 8.42
N MET A 208 0.22 -4.52 7.15
CA MET A 208 -0.31 -5.29 6.03
C MET A 208 0.28 -6.69 6.05
N ARG A 209 -0.53 -7.71 5.73
CA ARG A 209 -0.05 -9.11 5.61
C ARG A 209 1.02 -9.30 4.53
N LYS A 210 1.05 -8.43 3.53
CA LYS A 210 2.02 -8.44 2.44
C LYS A 210 2.90 -7.20 2.54
N LYS A 211 4.19 -7.35 2.22
CA LYS A 211 5.11 -6.24 1.99
C LYS A 211 4.69 -5.50 0.73
N VAL A 212 4.07 -4.34 0.90
CA VAL A 212 3.54 -3.49 -0.18
C VAL A 212 3.80 -2.03 0.14
N ASN A 213 3.87 -1.20 -0.91
CA ASN A 213 3.98 0.25 -0.80
C ASN A 213 2.75 0.90 -1.44
N GLY A 214 2.22 1.96 -0.81
CA GLY A 214 1.01 2.62 -1.31
C GLY A 214 0.25 3.40 -0.24
N LEU A 215 -1.02 3.68 -0.54
CA LEU A 215 -1.94 4.37 0.35
C LEU A 215 -3.04 3.40 0.79
N LEU A 216 -3.19 3.18 2.09
CA LEU A 216 -4.31 2.46 2.69
C LEU A 216 -5.34 3.46 3.19
N PHE A 217 -6.57 3.34 2.71
CA PHE A 217 -7.70 4.08 3.23
C PHE A 217 -8.37 3.29 4.35
N ILE A 218 -8.62 3.97 5.47
CA ILE A 218 -9.33 3.42 6.62
C ILE A 218 -10.47 4.35 7.05
N GLU A 219 -11.48 3.74 7.66
CA GLU A 219 -12.45 4.42 8.51
C GLU A 219 -12.06 4.16 9.97
N LEU A 220 -12.04 5.21 10.79
CA LEU A 220 -11.74 5.12 12.22
C LEU A 220 -13.00 5.50 12.99
N LYS A 221 -13.40 4.61 13.90
CA LYS A 221 -14.52 4.83 14.80
C LYS A 221 -14.03 4.92 16.23
N ASN A 222 -14.36 6.01 16.91
CA ASN A 222 -14.19 6.12 18.35
C ASN A 222 -15.23 5.23 19.03
N ASP A 223 -14.81 4.21 19.78
CA ASP A 223 -15.77 3.27 20.37
C ASP A 223 -16.51 3.82 21.57
N MET A 224 -16.04 4.90 22.17
CA MET A 224 -16.75 5.58 23.26
C MET A 224 -17.82 6.53 22.73
N THR A 225 -17.46 7.44 21.83
CA THR A 225 -18.40 8.47 21.32
C THR A 225 -19.22 7.99 20.14
N LYS A 226 -18.80 6.90 19.49
CA LYS A 226 -19.32 6.38 18.21
C LYS A 226 -19.06 7.29 17.02
N ASP A 227 -18.24 8.32 17.17
CA ASP A 227 -17.85 9.20 16.07
C ASP A 227 -17.04 8.45 15.04
N ILE A 228 -17.25 8.81 13.78
CA ILE A 228 -16.61 8.18 12.64
C ILE A 228 -15.85 9.24 11.84
N THR A 229 -14.55 8.98 11.69
CA THR A 229 -13.64 9.71 10.81
C THR A 229 -13.39 8.87 9.56
N ARG A 230 -13.68 9.46 8.40
CA ARG A 230 -13.61 8.79 7.09
C ARG A 230 -12.46 9.34 6.27
N ASN A 231 -12.10 8.59 5.23
CA ASN A 231 -11.10 8.98 4.24
C ASN A 231 -9.70 9.21 4.84
N ILE A 232 -9.36 8.49 5.91
CA ILE A 232 -8.01 8.55 6.47
C ILE A 232 -7.11 7.78 5.52
N ALA A 233 -6.15 8.48 4.93
CA ALA A 233 -5.15 7.91 4.03
C ALA A 233 -3.85 7.68 4.79
N VAL A 234 -3.51 6.41 5.02
CA VAL A 234 -2.27 5.99 5.69
C VAL A 234 -1.24 5.56 4.65
N VAL A 235 -0.06 6.16 4.70
CA VAL A 235 1.06 5.77 3.84
C VAL A 235 1.65 4.47 4.36
N ILE A 236 1.66 3.44 3.50
CA ILE A 236 2.23 2.13 3.79
C ILE A 236 3.56 2.01 3.05
N VAL A 237 4.61 1.65 3.78
CA VAL A 237 5.94 1.33 3.24
C VAL A 237 6.40 0.00 3.84
N ASP A 238 6.83 -0.93 2.98
CA ASP A 238 7.19 -2.31 3.32
C ASP A 238 6.11 -3.03 4.16
N GLY A 239 4.84 -2.71 3.88
CA GLY A 239 3.70 -3.27 4.59
C GLY A 239 3.44 -2.67 5.98
N VAL A 240 4.11 -1.59 6.38
CA VAL A 240 3.85 -0.90 7.66
C VAL A 240 3.43 0.54 7.41
N GLY A 241 2.42 1.00 8.13
CA GLY A 241 2.01 2.40 8.18
C GLY A 241 1.64 2.82 9.58
N GLU A 242 1.73 4.11 9.85
CA GLU A 242 1.45 4.70 11.15
C GLU A 242 0.47 5.86 10.99
N TYR A 243 -0.42 6.01 11.96
CA TYR A 243 -1.37 7.12 12.01
C TYR A 243 -1.69 7.46 13.46
N SER A 244 -1.62 8.74 13.81
CA SER A 244 -2.02 9.23 15.12
C SER A 244 -3.29 10.05 14.98
N CYS A 245 -4.28 9.78 15.83
CA CYS A 245 -5.46 10.62 15.96
C CYS A 245 -5.53 11.27 17.33
N TYR A 246 -6.10 12.48 17.36
CA TYR A 246 -6.51 13.15 18.59
C TYR A 246 -8.01 12.91 18.79
N LEU A 247 -8.35 12.31 19.92
CA LEU A 247 -9.73 12.08 20.33
C LEU A 247 -10.09 13.14 21.35
N ASP A 248 -11.06 13.96 20.99
CA ASP A 248 -11.62 14.99 21.85
C ASP A 248 -13.01 14.58 22.36
N ASP A 249 -13.53 15.31 23.35
CA ASP A 249 -14.90 15.15 23.85
C ASP A 249 -15.23 13.74 24.38
N LEU A 250 -14.23 13.05 24.94
CA LEU A 250 -14.44 11.79 25.66
C LEU A 250 -15.10 12.07 27.02
N PRO A 251 -15.87 11.12 27.60
CA PRO A 251 -16.36 11.25 28.96
C PRO A 251 -15.24 11.57 29.96
N LEU A 252 -15.50 12.47 30.92
CA LEU A 252 -14.49 12.86 31.91
C LEU A 252 -13.87 11.64 32.61
N LYS A 253 -12.53 11.67 32.76
CA LYS A 253 -11.70 10.59 33.31
C LYS A 253 -11.64 9.31 32.46
N SER A 254 -11.97 9.37 31.17
CA SER A 254 -11.76 8.24 30.24
C SER A 254 -10.29 7.83 30.18
N ARG A 255 -10.00 6.52 30.19
CA ARG A 255 -8.66 5.93 30.04
C ARG A 255 -8.79 4.57 29.35
N GLY A 256 -7.74 4.10 28.68
CA GLY A 256 -7.79 2.84 27.91
C GLY A 256 -8.76 2.95 26.73
N VAL A 257 -8.74 4.08 26.03
CA VAL A 257 -9.63 4.35 24.91
C VAL A 257 -9.24 3.47 23.72
N GLU A 258 -10.21 2.76 23.16
CA GLU A 258 -10.01 1.96 21.95
C GLU A 258 -10.70 2.62 20.76
N VAL A 259 -10.10 2.43 19.58
CA VAL A 259 -10.70 2.80 18.30
C VAL A 259 -10.86 1.58 17.42
N THR A 260 -12.00 1.48 16.75
CA THR A 260 -12.23 0.46 15.72
C THR A 260 -11.76 1.00 14.38
N VAL A 261 -10.81 0.29 13.76
CA VAL A 261 -10.27 0.63 12.42
C VAL A 261 -10.84 -0.34 11.39
N THR A 262 -11.53 0.20 10.39
CA THR A 262 -12.07 -0.58 9.26
C THR A 262 -11.29 -0.27 7.99
N PRO A 263 -10.51 -1.21 7.43
CA PRO A 263 -9.83 -0.99 6.16
C PRO A 263 -10.82 -0.92 5.00
N GLN A 264 -10.57 -0.03 4.05
CA GLN A 264 -11.46 0.21 2.92
C GLN A 264 -10.82 -0.20 1.61
N ILE A 265 -9.81 0.56 1.15
CA ILE A 265 -9.16 0.34 -0.14
C ILE A 265 -7.66 0.61 -0.03
N PHE A 266 -6.85 -0.14 -0.78
CA PHE A 266 -5.43 0.09 -0.93
C PHE A 266 -5.09 0.47 -2.36
N CYS A 267 -4.47 1.62 -2.52
CA CYS A 267 -3.93 2.13 -3.77
C CYS A 267 -2.41 1.85 -3.78
N GLY A 268 -1.99 0.80 -4.49
CA GLY A 268 -0.59 0.41 -4.55
C GLY A 268 0.25 1.38 -5.40
N SER A 269 1.45 1.70 -4.93
CA SER A 269 2.41 2.50 -5.69
C SER A 269 3.29 1.60 -6.57
N LYS A 270 3.81 2.16 -7.65
CA LYS A 270 4.96 1.61 -8.37
C LYS A 270 6.24 1.97 -7.62
N GLU A 271 7.23 1.09 -7.66
CA GLU A 271 8.56 1.38 -7.12
C GLU A 271 9.20 2.53 -7.92
N LEU A 272 9.87 3.45 -7.21
CA LEU A 272 10.73 4.47 -7.79
C LEU A 272 12.18 4.17 -7.43
N LYS A 273 13.08 4.47 -8.36
CA LYS A 273 14.54 4.36 -8.18
C LYS A 273 15.16 5.75 -8.35
N GLU A 274 16.40 5.91 -7.89
CA GLU A 274 17.15 7.17 -8.07
C GLU A 274 17.23 7.62 -9.54
N ALA A 275 17.25 6.67 -10.49
CA ALA A 275 17.27 6.98 -11.92
C ALA A 275 15.93 7.54 -12.48
N ASP A 276 14.84 7.48 -11.71
CA ASP A 276 13.51 7.92 -12.14
C ASP A 276 13.28 9.42 -11.93
N TYR A 277 14.17 10.11 -11.20
CA TYR A 277 14.04 11.53 -10.88
C TYR A 277 15.38 12.26 -10.91
N THR A 278 15.32 13.58 -10.93
CA THR A 278 16.49 14.45 -10.76
C THR A 278 16.27 15.34 -9.55
N VAL A 279 17.30 15.48 -8.73
CA VAL A 279 17.32 16.45 -7.63
C VAL A 279 17.63 17.82 -8.21
N GLU A 280 16.61 18.68 -8.29
CA GLU A 280 16.75 20.05 -8.79
C GLU A 280 17.33 20.97 -7.71
N THR A 281 16.79 20.84 -6.49
CA THR A 281 17.25 21.54 -5.30
C THR A 281 17.56 20.50 -4.23
N PRO A 282 18.84 20.32 -3.83
CA PRO A 282 19.21 19.32 -2.83
C PRO A 282 18.62 19.64 -1.46
N PHE A 283 18.44 18.61 -0.64
CA PHE A 283 17.87 18.78 0.70
C PHE A 283 18.63 19.82 1.53
N ALA A 284 17.88 20.81 2.01
CA ALA A 284 18.38 21.85 2.91
C ALA A 284 17.39 22.02 4.07
N VAL A 285 17.93 22.37 5.24
CA VAL A 285 17.14 22.64 6.44
C VAL A 285 17.27 24.11 6.81
N GLU A 286 16.14 24.78 6.94
CA GLU A 286 16.03 26.16 7.38
C GLU A 286 15.59 26.20 8.86
N LYS A 287 16.14 27.14 9.62
CA LYS A 287 15.80 27.36 11.02
C LYS A 287 14.91 28.59 11.15
N GLU A 288 13.85 28.47 11.94
CA GLU A 288 13.02 29.60 12.35
C GLU A 288 12.99 29.70 13.89
N GLU A 289 13.34 30.88 14.42
CA GLU A 289 13.28 31.18 15.85
C GLU A 289 12.07 32.07 16.13
N GLY A 290 11.03 31.46 16.70
CA GLY A 290 9.85 32.15 17.19
C GLY A 290 9.98 32.56 18.66
N LYS A 291 9.02 33.35 19.14
CA LYS A 291 8.94 33.79 20.54
C LYS A 291 8.80 32.62 21.52
N TYR A 292 8.09 31.57 21.12
CA TYR A 292 7.75 30.44 21.99
C TYR A 292 8.34 29.11 21.51
N THR A 293 8.73 29.01 20.25
CA THR A 293 9.20 27.77 19.63
C THR A 293 10.40 28.03 18.73
N THR A 294 11.29 27.05 18.62
CA THR A 294 12.28 26.97 17.55
C THR A 294 11.90 25.82 16.64
N SER A 295 11.81 26.06 15.33
CA SER A 295 11.47 25.05 14.33
C SER A 295 12.53 24.93 13.25
N PHE A 296 12.53 23.76 12.62
CA PHE A 296 13.36 23.45 11.47
C PHE A 296 12.50 22.85 10.36
N SER A 297 12.60 23.44 9.17
CA SER A 297 11.89 23.01 7.98
C SER A 297 12.90 22.51 6.96
N GLY A 298 12.85 21.21 6.64
CA GLY A 298 13.67 20.61 5.61
C GLY A 298 12.93 20.54 4.28
N LYS A 299 13.62 20.77 3.17
CA LYS A 299 13.03 20.75 1.84
C LYS A 299 14.00 20.20 0.80
N GLU A 300 13.52 19.32 -0.07
CA GLU A 300 14.20 18.87 -1.29
C GLU A 300 13.23 18.97 -2.48
N GLU A 301 13.69 19.44 -3.64
CA GLU A 301 12.86 19.55 -4.85
C GLU A 301 13.33 18.57 -5.91
N LEU A 302 12.39 17.77 -6.40
CA LEU A 302 12.62 16.71 -7.36
C LEU A 302 11.85 16.97 -8.66
N SER A 303 12.44 16.60 -9.79
CA SER A 303 11.78 16.56 -11.09
C SER A 303 11.67 15.13 -11.61
N PHE A 304 10.54 14.81 -12.24
CA PHE A 304 10.17 13.49 -12.75
C PHE A 304 9.75 13.59 -14.22
N SER A 305 10.71 13.39 -15.13
CA SER A 305 10.45 13.50 -16.57
C SER A 305 9.55 12.37 -17.09
N GLY A 306 8.44 12.73 -17.75
CA GLY A 306 7.51 11.77 -18.34
C GLY A 306 6.54 11.12 -17.34
N TYR A 307 6.57 11.55 -16.07
CA TYR A 307 5.58 11.16 -15.09
C TYR A 307 4.35 12.05 -15.16
N GLU A 308 3.21 11.48 -14.81
CA GLU A 308 1.95 12.20 -14.69
C GLU A 308 1.74 12.66 -13.25
N ASP A 309 0.65 13.36 -13.00
CA ASP A 309 0.33 13.78 -11.64
C ASP A 309 0.00 12.57 -10.75
N GLY A 310 0.32 12.71 -9.48
CA GLY A 310 0.14 11.64 -8.51
C GLY A 310 0.76 11.97 -7.16
N LEU A 311 1.11 10.93 -6.43
CA LEU A 311 1.79 11.03 -5.15
C LEU A 311 3.14 10.33 -5.22
N VAL A 312 4.18 10.97 -4.67
CA VAL A 312 5.47 10.36 -4.40
C VAL A 312 5.50 9.99 -2.92
N ILE A 313 5.61 8.70 -2.64
CA ILE A 313 5.78 8.13 -1.31
C ILE A 313 7.28 8.13 -0.99
N TYR A 314 7.62 8.61 0.19
CA TYR A 314 8.99 8.63 0.69
C TYR A 314 9.00 8.43 2.21
N THR A 315 10.17 8.11 2.73
CA THR A 315 10.41 8.08 4.17
C THR A 315 11.45 9.12 4.56
N SER A 316 11.36 9.62 5.78
CA SER A 316 12.39 10.42 6.41
C SER A 316 12.72 9.84 7.79
N GLU A 317 13.99 9.49 8.01
CA GLU A 317 14.49 9.04 9.31
C GLU A 317 15.33 10.15 9.96
N LEU A 318 15.03 10.52 11.20
CA LEU A 318 15.84 11.49 11.93
C LEU A 318 17.14 10.83 12.43
N LEU A 319 18.26 11.13 11.79
CA LEU A 319 19.58 10.57 12.12
C LEU A 319 20.25 11.27 13.30
N ASP A 320 20.20 12.60 13.29
CA ASP A 320 20.82 13.43 14.32
C ASP A 320 20.14 14.79 14.44
N GLY A 321 20.40 15.49 15.55
CA GLY A 321 19.72 16.73 15.89
C GLY A 321 18.22 16.55 16.12
N GLY A 322 17.43 17.59 15.87
CA GLY A 322 15.98 17.58 16.11
C GLY A 322 15.61 17.33 17.57
N ARG A 323 14.37 16.85 17.79
CA ARG A 323 13.91 16.42 19.11
C ARG A 323 14.53 15.07 19.46
N LYS A 324 15.03 14.95 20.69
CA LYS A 324 15.74 13.75 21.14
C LYS A 324 14.88 12.49 21.14
N GLU A 325 13.58 12.65 21.41
CA GLU A 325 12.62 11.55 21.46
C GLU A 325 12.24 11.00 20.09
N ASP A 326 12.42 11.80 19.03
CA ASP A 326 12.13 11.43 17.64
C ASP A 326 13.36 10.79 16.95
N LYS A 327 14.49 10.62 17.66
CA LYS A 327 15.72 10.10 17.04
C LYS A 327 15.54 8.65 16.60
N GLY A 328 15.81 8.38 15.32
CA GLY A 328 15.55 7.10 14.66
C GLY A 328 14.07 6.85 14.32
N GLU A 329 13.20 7.84 14.53
CA GLU A 329 11.82 7.78 14.07
C GLU A 329 11.80 7.83 12.53
N LEU A 330 11.13 6.85 11.93
CA LEU A 330 10.98 6.71 10.48
C LEU A 330 9.58 7.18 10.07
N ILE A 331 9.49 8.43 9.63
CA ILE A 331 8.25 9.00 9.13
C ILE A 331 7.98 8.47 7.73
N ARG A 332 6.76 7.98 7.49
CA ARG A 332 6.27 7.55 6.17
C ARG A 332 5.26 8.56 5.68
N THR A 333 5.52 9.18 4.54
CA THR A 333 4.66 10.24 4.04
C THR A 333 4.60 10.24 2.52
N ALA A 334 3.75 11.11 1.97
CA ALA A 334 3.62 11.30 0.54
C ALA A 334 3.53 12.78 0.20
N SER A 335 4.16 13.16 -0.91
CA SER A 335 4.08 14.51 -1.47
C SER A 335 3.42 14.47 -2.84
N CYS A 336 2.75 15.56 -3.18
CA CYS A 336 2.09 15.70 -4.49
C CYS A 336 3.14 15.83 -5.59
N LEU A 337 3.03 15.01 -6.63
CA LEU A 337 3.70 15.20 -7.91
C LEU A 337 2.74 15.91 -8.86
N ARG A 338 3.11 17.11 -9.30
CA ARG A 338 2.32 17.91 -10.25
C ARG A 338 3.23 18.49 -11.31
N ASP A 339 2.83 18.37 -12.57
CA ASP A 339 3.61 18.88 -13.72
C ASP A 339 5.07 18.38 -13.68
N GLY A 340 5.26 17.14 -13.25
CA GLY A 340 6.58 16.52 -13.12
C GLY A 340 7.45 17.09 -11.99
N ARG A 341 6.90 17.85 -11.04
CA ARG A 341 7.63 18.39 -9.88
C ARG A 341 7.03 17.94 -8.55
N CYS A 342 7.90 17.63 -7.61
CA CYS A 342 7.54 17.21 -6.26
C CYS A 342 8.46 17.88 -5.24
N THR A 343 7.93 18.19 -4.06
CA THR A 343 8.71 18.69 -2.94
C THR A 343 8.64 17.69 -1.80
N LEU A 344 9.79 17.16 -1.39
CA LEU A 344 9.91 16.39 -0.16
C LEU A 344 10.15 17.36 0.99
N ALA A 345 9.52 17.13 2.13
CA ALA A 345 9.61 18.03 3.26
C ALA A 345 9.72 17.29 4.58
N THR A 346 10.44 17.89 5.52
CA THR A 346 10.50 17.45 6.92
C THR A 346 10.23 18.63 7.82
N TYR A 347 9.71 18.38 9.01
CA TYR A 347 9.46 19.42 9.99
C TYR A 347 9.71 18.88 11.40
N THR A 348 10.39 19.67 12.23
CA THR A 348 10.52 19.42 13.66
C THR A 348 10.55 20.75 14.40
N TRP A 349 10.11 20.76 15.65
CA TRP A 349 10.06 21.95 16.47
C TRP A 349 10.21 21.60 17.93
N GLU A 350 10.60 22.56 18.75
CA GLU A 350 10.62 22.42 20.20
C GLU A 350 10.32 23.77 20.86
N ASP A 351 9.86 23.74 22.10
CA ASP A 351 9.72 24.95 22.91
C ASP A 351 11.05 25.73 22.99
N SER A 352 10.97 27.05 22.89
CA SER A 352 12.14 27.95 22.83
C SER A 352 13.04 27.91 24.06
N ASP A 353 12.54 27.44 25.21
CA ASP A 353 13.31 27.25 26.44
C ASP A 353 14.11 25.93 26.44
N LYS A 354 13.80 25.01 25.52
CA LYS A 354 14.56 23.77 25.32
C LYS A 354 15.48 23.91 24.11
N LYS A 355 16.66 23.29 24.23
CA LYS A 355 17.65 23.30 23.17
C LYS A 355 17.33 22.22 22.13
N ILE A 356 16.92 22.63 20.95
CA ILE A 356 16.82 21.79 19.75
C ILE A 356 18.02 22.04 18.82
N LEU A 357 18.60 20.96 18.30
CA LEU A 357 19.73 21.03 17.37
C LEU A 357 19.23 20.93 15.93
N MET A 358 19.99 21.49 14.99
CA MET A 358 19.68 21.38 13.56
C MET A 358 19.57 19.90 13.16
N PRO A 359 18.43 19.45 12.63
CA PRO A 359 18.21 18.05 12.32
C PRO A 359 18.94 17.62 11.05
N SER A 360 19.31 16.35 10.99
CA SER A 360 19.81 15.65 9.82
C SER A 360 18.91 14.46 9.56
N TYR A 361 18.46 14.32 8.32
CA TYR A 361 17.54 13.25 7.91
C TYR A 361 18.18 12.33 6.86
N ASP A 362 17.83 11.04 6.92
CA ASP A 362 17.94 10.14 5.77
C ASP A 362 16.60 10.12 5.05
N ILE A 363 16.58 10.51 3.77
CA ILE A 363 15.35 10.62 2.97
C ILE A 363 15.42 9.61 1.83
N ASN A 364 14.42 8.73 1.78
CA ASN A 364 14.36 7.66 0.80
C ASN A 364 13.07 7.74 -0.01
N VAL A 365 13.18 7.99 -1.32
CA VAL A 365 12.05 7.93 -2.26
C VAL A 365 11.67 6.47 -2.50
N ILE A 366 10.42 6.12 -2.22
CA ILE A 366 9.95 4.71 -2.21
C ILE A 366 9.15 4.37 -3.46
N GLY A 367 8.19 5.22 -3.82
CA GLY A 367 7.26 4.85 -4.87
C GLY A 367 6.36 5.96 -5.38
N TYR A 368 5.79 5.72 -6.55
CA TYR A 368 4.92 6.64 -7.26
C TYR A 368 3.53 6.04 -7.41
N LEU A 369 2.53 6.80 -6.99
CA LEU A 369 1.12 6.47 -7.12
C LEU A 369 0.49 7.46 -8.10
N LYS A 370 0.34 7.02 -9.35
CA LYS A 370 -0.35 7.77 -10.40
C LYS A 370 -1.83 7.94 -10.03
N TRP A 371 -2.36 9.14 -10.23
CA TRP A 371 -3.80 9.35 -10.32
C TRP A 371 -4.22 9.70 -11.74
N ASN A 372 -5.51 9.50 -12.04
CA ASN A 372 -6.08 9.82 -13.35
C ASN A 372 -6.81 11.15 -13.27
N ASN A 373 -6.41 12.13 -14.07
CA ASN A 373 -7.03 13.45 -14.14
C ASN A 373 -8.24 13.43 -15.09
N PHE A 374 -9.27 14.24 -14.80
CA PHE A 374 -10.37 14.50 -15.75
C PHE A 374 -10.03 15.57 -16.80
N ASN A 375 -9.17 16.52 -16.46
CA ASN A 375 -8.88 17.70 -17.27
C ASN A 375 -7.47 17.66 -17.90
N LYS A 376 -7.16 16.63 -18.71
CA LYS A 376 -5.94 16.66 -19.55
C LYS A 376 -6.26 16.93 -21.01
#